data_AF-A0A1T1E0B9-F1
#
_entry.id   AF-A0A1T1E0B9-F1
#
_cell.length_a   1.000
_cell.length_b   1.000
_cell.length_c   1.000
_cell.angle_alpha   90.00
_cell.angle_beta   90.00
_cell.angle_gamma   90.00
#
_symmetry.space_group_name_H-M   'P 1'
#
loop_
_entity.id
_entity.type
_entity.pdbx_description
1 polymer ?
#
loop_
_entity_poly.entity_id
_entity_poly.type
_entity_poly.pdbx_seq_one_letter_code
_entity_poly.pdbx_strand_id
1 'polypeptide(L)'
;MAVFNPVKTRTWSKNTPADGDLIDDEFDRQYENFQYLKDRIDSTDINLVNFLIPIGSIIEDGLNLAPSANFKDANAQAISRNTFVTLWNSVHRAITGIVPATDRISCTNHGCIEGQLVKFSFTGGGITALVNYYVRNPTTNDFQVSSASTGSILDLTSSQTGEMIINIEYGFGDGSTTYNIPDRRGIFARGAGVHGTRAKAAGGNYDGGAVGYAGQDQFQAHWHLYNYNSLQLAIGSGTFIDNTQGPSAGVPLTDRARGAITDGTNGTPRTGNETTPAYVAVKYKVRVL
;
A
#
# COMPACT_ATOMS: atom_id res chain seq x y z
N MET A 1 3.76 22.41 -31.69
CA MET A 1 3.34 22.21 -33.08
C MET A 1 4.57 22.42 -33.94
N ALA A 2 5.07 21.41 -34.66
CA ALA A 2 6.22 21.62 -35.55
C ALA A 2 5.75 22.50 -36.71
N VAL A 3 6.26 23.73 -36.81
CA VAL A 3 5.97 24.62 -37.92
C VAL A 3 6.82 24.16 -39.09
N PHE A 4 6.20 23.47 -40.06
CA PHE A 4 6.85 23.20 -41.34
C PHE A 4 7.14 24.55 -41.99
N ASN A 5 8.40 24.82 -42.32
CA ASN A 5 8.78 26.01 -43.06
C ASN A 5 8.39 25.80 -44.54
N PRO A 6 7.34 26.48 -45.04
CA PRO A 6 6.85 26.29 -46.41
C PRO A 6 7.79 26.92 -47.46
N VAL A 7 8.86 27.60 -47.03
CA VAL A 7 9.79 28.33 -47.89
C VAL A 7 10.98 27.46 -48.32
N LYS A 8 11.21 26.29 -47.71
CA LYS A 8 12.23 25.35 -48.21
C LYS A 8 11.73 24.62 -49.45
N THR A 9 11.86 25.27 -50.61
CA THR A 9 11.73 24.63 -51.93
C THR A 9 13.12 24.58 -52.58
N ARG A 10 13.55 23.39 -53.03
CA ARG A 10 14.79 23.22 -53.79
C ARG A 10 14.43 22.96 -55.24
N THR A 11 14.79 23.87 -56.13
CA THR A 11 14.43 23.80 -57.55
C THR A 11 15.55 23.10 -58.32
N TRP A 12 15.22 21.97 -58.94
CA TRP A 12 16.14 21.19 -59.76
C TRP A 12 16.14 21.79 -61.16
N SER A 13 17.30 22.15 -61.70
CA SER A 13 17.41 22.73 -63.03
C SER A 13 18.46 22.00 -63.86
N LYS A 14 18.43 22.18 -65.18
CA LYS A 14 19.43 21.64 -66.12
C LYS A 14 20.87 22.14 -65.88
N ASN A 15 21.07 23.12 -64.99
CA ASN A 15 22.38 23.65 -64.62
C ASN A 15 22.85 23.14 -63.24
N THR A 16 22.08 22.27 -62.59
CA THR A 16 22.45 21.64 -61.32
C THR A 16 23.63 20.68 -61.56
N PRO A 17 24.76 20.82 -60.86
CA PRO A 17 25.91 19.92 -60.97
C PRO A 17 25.51 18.45 -60.78
N ALA A 18 26.11 17.55 -61.57
CA ALA A 18 25.91 16.11 -61.50
C ALA A 18 26.97 15.41 -60.62
N ASP A 19 27.56 16.14 -59.67
CA ASP A 19 28.61 15.68 -58.76
C ASP A 19 28.10 14.80 -57.62
N GLY A 20 26.79 14.77 -57.38
CA GLY A 20 26.16 13.91 -56.37
C GLY A 20 26.01 14.55 -55.00
N ASP A 21 26.82 15.57 -54.70
CA ASP A 21 26.82 16.32 -53.42
C ASP A 21 25.42 16.86 -53.06
N LEU A 22 24.66 17.30 -54.07
CA LEU A 22 23.31 17.81 -53.86
C LEU A 22 22.30 16.69 -53.55
N ILE A 23 22.51 15.47 -54.02
CA ILE A 23 21.68 14.33 -53.64
C ILE A 23 22.01 13.90 -52.21
N ASP A 24 23.29 13.91 -51.84
CA ASP A 24 23.75 13.58 -50.49
C ASP A 24 23.22 14.59 -49.45
N ASP A 25 23.29 15.89 -49.74
CA ASP A 25 22.68 16.95 -48.90
C ASP A 25 21.19 16.72 -48.64
N GLU A 26 20.45 16.27 -49.66
CA GLU A 26 19.02 16.03 -49.55
C GLU A 26 18.72 14.73 -48.78
N PHE A 27 19.54 13.70 -48.97
CA PHE A 27 19.44 12.46 -48.21
C PHE A 27 19.72 12.70 -46.73
N ASP A 28 20.78 13.43 -46.39
CA ASP A 28 21.11 13.78 -45.00
C ASP A 28 20.01 14.60 -44.35
N ARG A 29 19.47 15.60 -45.05
CA ARG A 29 18.35 16.40 -44.57
C ARG A 29 17.09 15.54 -44.33
N GLN A 30 16.79 14.60 -45.22
CA GLN A 30 15.66 13.69 -45.03
C GLN A 30 15.91 12.75 -43.85
N TYR A 31 17.13 12.21 -43.73
CA TYR A 31 17.55 11.35 -42.63
C TYR A 31 17.41 12.05 -41.27
N GLU A 32 17.89 13.29 -41.14
CA GLU A 32 17.72 14.10 -39.93
C GLU A 32 16.24 14.32 -39.56
N ASN A 33 15.38 14.59 -40.55
CA ASN A 33 13.94 14.74 -40.31
C ASN A 33 13.30 13.43 -39.85
N PHE A 34 13.69 12.30 -40.44
CA PHE A 34 13.20 10.99 -40.02
C PHE A 34 13.68 10.63 -38.62
N GLN A 35 14.93 10.95 -38.28
CA GLN A 35 15.47 10.76 -36.94
C GLN A 35 14.71 11.62 -35.91
N TYR A 36 14.45 12.90 -36.23
CA TYR A 36 13.65 13.78 -35.37
C TYR A 36 12.22 13.26 -35.15
N LEU A 37 11.57 12.76 -36.21
CA LEU A 37 10.25 12.14 -36.12
C LEU A 37 10.28 10.89 -35.25
N LYS A 38 11.30 10.05 -35.42
CA LYS A 38 11.50 8.85 -34.60
C LYS A 38 11.65 9.21 -33.13
N ASP A 39 12.52 10.16 -32.81
CA ASP A 39 12.76 10.59 -31.43
C ASP A 39 11.47 11.16 -30.78
N ARG A 40 10.65 11.88 -31.55
CA ARG A 40 9.34 12.38 -31.09
C ARG A 40 8.31 11.27 -30.88
N ILE A 41 8.27 10.26 -31.74
CA ILE A 41 7.41 9.09 -31.58
C ILE A 41 7.85 8.29 -30.36
N ASP A 42 9.13 7.96 -30.25
CA ASP A 42 9.71 7.25 -29.11
C ASP A 42 9.40 7.99 -27.78
N SER A 43 9.54 9.32 -27.76
CA SER A 43 9.19 10.15 -26.61
C SER A 43 7.69 10.12 -26.31
N THR A 44 6.82 10.14 -27.33
CA THR A 44 5.37 10.08 -27.15
C THR A 44 4.92 8.72 -26.63
N ASP A 45 5.50 7.62 -27.14
CA ASP A 45 5.21 6.26 -26.70
C ASP A 45 5.65 6.03 -25.24
N ILE A 46 6.84 6.53 -24.86
CA ILE A 46 7.30 6.53 -23.46
C ILE A 46 6.32 7.31 -22.56
N ASN A 47 5.87 8.49 -23.00
CA ASN A 47 4.94 9.32 -22.24
C ASN A 47 3.55 8.68 -22.11
N LEU A 48 3.06 8.02 -23.15
CA LEU A 48 1.77 7.33 -23.15
C LEU A 48 1.79 6.11 -22.22
N VAL A 49 2.91 5.38 -22.17
CA VAL A 49 3.12 4.26 -21.24
C VAL A 49 3.18 4.74 -19.79
N ASN A 50 3.79 5.90 -19.52
CA ASN A 50 3.83 6.52 -18.19
C ASN A 50 2.50 7.14 -17.74
N PHE A 51 1.62 7.49 -18.68
CA PHE A 51 0.34 8.14 -18.41
C PHE A 51 -0.75 7.17 -17.94
N LEU A 52 -0.67 5.87 -18.29
CA LEU A 52 -1.79 4.95 -18.06
C LEU A 52 -1.90 4.45 -16.61
N ILE A 53 -0.78 4.29 -15.88
CA ILE A 53 -0.76 3.82 -14.49
C ILE A 53 0.43 4.46 -13.75
N PRO A 54 0.21 5.33 -12.75
CA PRO A 54 1.30 5.98 -12.02
C PRO A 54 2.27 4.99 -11.36
N ILE A 55 3.55 5.32 -11.30
CA ILE A 55 4.56 4.53 -10.57
C ILE A 55 4.15 4.38 -9.10
N GLY A 56 4.30 3.17 -8.56
CA GLY A 56 3.85 2.80 -7.22
C GLY A 56 2.38 2.35 -7.13
N SER A 57 1.58 2.54 -8.18
CA SER A 57 0.21 2.03 -8.20
C SER A 57 0.18 0.50 -8.13
N ILE A 58 -0.81 -0.03 -7.43
CA ILE A 58 -1.08 -1.46 -7.36
C ILE A 58 -2.33 -1.77 -8.18
N ILE A 59 -2.22 -2.76 -9.07
CA ILE A 59 -3.32 -3.24 -9.91
C ILE A 59 -3.63 -4.71 -9.63
N GLU A 60 -4.85 -5.12 -9.92
CA GLU A 60 -5.23 -6.52 -10.06
C GLU A 60 -4.88 -7.01 -11.47
N ASP A 61 -4.26 -8.19 -11.56
CA ASP A 61 -3.85 -8.84 -12.81
C ASP A 61 -4.20 -10.33 -12.78
N GLY A 62 -5.50 -10.63 -12.83
CA GLY A 62 -6.03 -11.99 -12.74
C GLY A 62 -5.54 -12.94 -13.84
N LEU A 63 -5.21 -12.42 -15.03
CA LEU A 63 -4.69 -13.20 -16.15
C LEU A 63 -3.16 -13.23 -16.23
N ASN A 64 -2.47 -12.53 -15.33
CA ASN A 64 -1.01 -12.40 -15.30
C ASN A 64 -0.43 -11.80 -16.61
N LEU A 65 -1.09 -10.81 -17.20
CA LEU A 65 -0.71 -10.20 -18.47
C LEU A 65 0.08 -8.90 -18.32
N ALA A 66 0.13 -8.31 -17.12
CA ALA A 66 0.86 -7.06 -16.93
C ALA A 66 2.37 -7.27 -17.18
N PRO A 67 3.02 -6.44 -18.00
CA PRO A 67 4.41 -6.64 -18.42
C PRO A 67 5.38 -6.64 -17.24
N SER A 68 6.19 -7.69 -17.12
CA SER A 68 7.12 -7.88 -15.99
C SER A 68 8.27 -6.86 -15.93
N ALA A 69 8.50 -6.12 -17.02
CA ALA A 69 9.44 -4.99 -17.06
C ALA A 69 8.93 -3.80 -16.24
N ASN A 70 7.62 -3.57 -16.29
CA ASN A 70 6.96 -2.41 -15.68
C ASN A 70 6.24 -2.75 -14.38
N PHE A 71 5.92 -4.03 -14.18
CA PHE A 71 5.13 -4.51 -13.05
C PHE A 71 5.82 -5.68 -12.36
N LYS A 72 5.75 -5.69 -11.02
CA LYS A 72 6.22 -6.79 -10.19
C LYS A 72 5.11 -7.29 -9.29
N ASP A 73 5.08 -8.59 -9.01
CA ASP A 73 4.12 -9.17 -8.08
C ASP A 73 4.29 -8.53 -6.69
N ALA A 74 3.20 -8.05 -6.10
CA ALA A 74 3.19 -7.48 -4.75
C ALA A 74 3.26 -8.61 -3.70
N ASN A 75 4.45 -9.19 -3.54
CA ASN A 75 4.71 -10.40 -2.75
C ASN A 75 5.93 -10.27 -1.83
N ALA A 76 6.26 -9.04 -1.39
CA ALA A 76 7.45 -8.72 -0.58
C ALA A 76 8.82 -8.93 -1.25
N GLN A 77 8.89 -9.24 -2.56
CA GLN A 77 10.18 -9.44 -3.23
C GLN A 77 11.09 -8.20 -3.14
N ALA A 78 12.39 -8.44 -3.06
CA ALA A 78 13.39 -7.39 -3.14
C ALA A 78 13.65 -7.04 -4.61
N ILE A 79 13.65 -5.75 -4.94
CA ILE A 79 13.94 -5.23 -6.28
C ILE A 79 15.08 -4.21 -6.23
N SER A 80 15.79 -4.05 -7.34
CA SER A 80 16.97 -3.18 -7.46
C SER A 80 16.62 -1.69 -7.29
N ARG A 81 17.31 -1.00 -6.38
CA ARG A 81 17.21 0.47 -6.22
C ARG A 81 17.66 1.21 -7.47
N ASN A 82 18.70 0.73 -8.14
CA ASN A 82 19.25 1.37 -9.33
C ASN A 82 18.32 1.22 -10.54
N THR A 83 17.76 0.03 -10.74
CA THR A 83 16.86 -0.24 -11.87
C THR A 83 15.53 0.46 -11.71
N PHE A 84 15.01 0.52 -10.47
CA PHE A 84 13.68 1.06 -10.15
C PHE A 84 13.80 2.32 -9.29
N VAL A 85 14.71 3.22 -9.69
CA VAL A 85 15.11 4.42 -8.90
C VAL A 85 13.97 5.42 -8.73
N THR A 86 13.11 5.58 -9.73
CA THR A 86 11.97 6.51 -9.66
C THR A 86 10.98 6.11 -8.57
N LEU A 87 10.68 4.81 -8.48
CA LEU A 87 9.83 4.27 -7.41
C LEU A 87 10.54 4.39 -6.05
N TRP A 88 11.82 4.02 -5.98
CA TRP A 88 12.59 4.14 -4.74
C TRP A 88 12.56 5.59 -4.21
N ASN A 89 12.92 6.57 -5.04
CA ASN A 89 12.92 8.00 -4.68
C ASN A 89 11.53 8.53 -4.28
N SER A 90 10.45 7.87 -4.71
CA SER A 90 9.10 8.23 -4.30
C SER A 90 8.79 7.81 -2.86
N VAL A 91 9.47 6.78 -2.33
CA VAL A 91 9.14 6.17 -1.02
C VAL A 91 10.22 6.35 0.05
N HIS A 92 11.47 6.69 -0.30
CA HIS A 92 12.57 6.87 0.66
C HIS A 92 12.90 8.35 0.93
N ARG A 93 13.47 8.64 2.10
CA ARG A 93 14.05 9.93 2.46
C ARG A 93 15.30 9.74 3.30
N ALA A 94 16.28 10.63 3.13
CA ALA A 94 17.47 10.67 3.97
C ALA A 94 17.22 11.50 5.24
N ILE A 95 17.57 10.93 6.40
CA ILE A 95 17.56 11.59 7.70
C ILE A 95 18.95 12.20 7.95
N THR A 96 18.99 13.51 8.15
CA THR A 96 20.24 14.27 8.32
C THR A 96 20.66 14.41 9.77
N GLY A 97 19.76 14.12 10.71
CA GLY A 97 20.05 14.17 12.14
C GLY A 97 18.79 14.03 12.99
N ILE A 98 19.00 13.81 14.28
CA ILE A 98 17.95 13.96 15.29
C ILE A 98 18.39 15.08 16.24
N VAL A 99 17.45 15.88 16.70
CA VAL A 99 17.64 16.98 17.66
C VAL A 99 16.94 16.60 18.98
N PRO A 100 17.65 15.92 19.92
CA PRO A 100 17.10 15.43 21.18
C PRO A 100 16.38 16.49 22.01
N ALA A 101 16.91 17.72 22.06
CA ALA A 101 16.33 18.80 22.85
C ALA A 101 14.90 19.21 22.44
N THR A 102 14.44 18.78 21.27
CA THR A 102 13.11 19.09 20.71
C THR A 102 12.38 17.86 20.18
N ASP A 103 12.96 16.67 20.32
CA ASP A 103 12.46 15.42 19.74
C ASP A 103 12.20 15.49 18.22
N ARG A 104 12.96 16.32 17.49
CA ARG A 104 12.76 16.52 16.06
C ARG A 104 13.74 15.68 15.25
N ILE A 105 13.21 15.06 14.19
CA ILE A 105 13.96 14.34 13.18
C ILE A 105 14.11 15.26 11.97
N SER A 106 15.35 15.57 11.60
CA SER A 106 15.68 16.45 10.49
C SER A 106 15.65 15.69 9.16
N CYS A 107 14.83 16.15 8.23
CA CYS A 107 14.69 15.58 6.90
C CYS A 107 14.19 16.66 5.93
N THR A 108 15.04 17.17 5.05
CA THR A 108 14.68 18.29 4.16
C THR A 108 13.63 17.88 3.14
N ASN A 109 12.59 18.71 2.96
CA ASN A 109 11.52 18.51 1.99
C ASN A 109 10.94 17.08 2.02
N HIS A 110 10.68 16.57 3.23
CA HIS A 110 10.28 15.18 3.42
C HIS A 110 8.88 14.89 2.85
N GLY A 111 7.98 15.89 2.84
CA GLY A 111 6.63 15.78 2.31
C GLY A 111 5.68 14.92 3.16
N CYS A 112 6.06 14.64 4.41
CA CYS A 112 5.23 13.85 5.33
C CYS A 112 4.11 14.71 5.92
N ILE A 113 2.98 14.06 6.20
CA ILE A 113 1.80 14.67 6.80
C ILE A 113 1.54 14.13 8.22
N GLU A 114 0.74 14.86 9.00
CA GLU A 114 0.34 14.46 10.35
C GLU A 114 -0.33 13.07 10.34
N GLY A 115 0.10 12.19 11.24
CA GLY A 115 -0.44 10.84 11.37
C GLY A 115 0.02 9.84 10.30
N GLN A 116 0.92 10.23 9.39
CA GLN A 116 1.48 9.31 8.40
C GLN A 116 2.37 8.26 9.07
N LEU A 117 2.32 7.03 8.57
CA LEU A 117 3.20 5.95 9.01
C LEU A 117 4.56 6.04 8.30
N VAL A 118 5.63 5.94 9.09
CA VAL A 118 7.02 5.91 8.62
C VAL A 118 7.80 4.80 9.31
N LYS A 119 8.92 4.40 8.71
CA LYS A 119 9.83 3.38 9.24
C LYS A 119 11.27 3.81 8.99
N PHE A 120 12.17 3.51 9.93
CA PHE A 120 13.59 3.90 9.85
C PHE A 120 14.50 2.68 9.64
N SER A 121 15.64 2.92 8.98
CA SER A 121 16.65 1.89 8.70
C SER A 121 17.63 1.65 9.85
N PHE A 122 17.56 2.47 10.91
CA PHE A 122 18.56 2.51 11.98
C PHE A 122 17.91 2.37 13.36
N THR A 123 18.73 1.94 14.33
CA THR A 123 18.38 1.87 15.75
C THR A 123 19.31 2.80 16.53
N GLY A 124 18.75 3.62 17.40
CA GLY A 124 19.49 4.59 18.21
C GLY A 124 18.65 5.84 18.47
N GLY A 125 19.02 6.61 19.49
CA GLY A 125 18.36 7.88 19.81
C GLY A 125 16.87 7.78 20.10
N GLY A 126 16.40 6.65 20.65
CA GLY A 126 14.97 6.38 20.89
C GLY A 126 14.26 5.69 19.72
N ILE A 127 14.87 5.62 18.53
CA ILE A 127 14.34 4.92 17.36
C ILE A 127 14.78 3.46 17.36
N THR A 128 13.86 2.56 16.99
CA THR A 128 14.14 1.15 16.70
C THR A 128 13.92 0.90 15.22
N ALA A 129 14.91 0.30 14.54
CA ALA A 129 14.82 -0.01 13.13
C ALA A 129 13.61 -0.91 12.83
N LEU A 130 13.02 -0.72 11.65
CA LEU A 130 11.89 -1.52 11.14
C LEU A 130 10.58 -1.43 11.92
N VAL A 131 10.53 -0.64 13.00
CA VAL A 131 9.30 -0.33 13.73
C VAL A 131 8.55 0.80 13.02
N ASN A 132 7.22 0.70 13.04
CA ASN A 132 6.34 1.71 12.46
C ASN A 132 6.12 2.85 13.47
N TYR A 133 6.28 4.08 13.00
CA TYR A 133 6.04 5.29 13.78
C TYR A 133 5.04 6.20 13.06
N TYR A 134 4.30 6.98 13.83
CA TYR A 134 3.40 8.00 13.32
C TYR A 134 4.09 9.36 13.32
N VAL A 135 4.08 10.04 12.19
CA VAL A 135 4.58 11.42 12.04
C VAL A 135 3.70 12.36 12.84
N ARG A 136 4.33 13.27 13.58
CA ARG A 136 3.71 14.28 14.43
C ARG A 136 4.35 15.64 14.19
N ASN A 137 3.55 16.69 14.21
CA ASN A 137 3.98 18.08 14.09
C ASN A 137 4.98 18.32 12.94
N PRO A 138 4.67 17.85 11.71
CA PRO A 138 5.57 18.04 10.57
C PRO A 138 5.67 19.51 10.18
N THR A 139 6.87 19.93 9.84
CA THR A 139 7.12 21.14 9.05
C THR A 139 7.53 20.73 7.63
N THR A 140 8.16 21.62 6.86
CA THR A 140 8.75 21.26 5.58
C THR A 140 10.00 20.39 5.72
N ASN A 141 10.77 20.57 6.81
CA ASN A 141 12.15 20.09 6.92
C ASN A 141 12.42 19.21 8.15
N ASP A 142 11.43 19.03 9.00
CA ASP A 142 11.55 18.20 10.20
C ASP A 142 10.17 17.80 10.73
N PHE A 143 10.15 16.79 11.58
CA PHE A 143 8.94 16.31 12.23
C PHE A 143 9.31 15.61 13.54
N GLN A 144 8.32 15.36 14.38
CA GLN A 144 8.42 14.51 15.56
C GLN A 144 7.71 13.18 15.27
N VAL A 145 7.89 12.17 16.14
CA VAL A 145 7.23 10.87 15.96
C VAL A 145 6.53 10.39 17.22
N SER A 146 5.57 9.48 17.05
CA SER A 146 4.92 8.74 18.14
C SER A 146 4.84 7.25 17.80
N SER A 147 4.78 6.40 18.82
CA SER A 147 4.53 4.97 18.68
C SER A 147 3.05 4.63 18.49
N ALA A 148 2.14 5.60 18.66
CA ALA A 148 0.70 5.42 18.48
C ALA A 148 0.10 6.53 17.61
N SER A 149 -1.04 6.26 16.96
CA SER A 149 -1.70 7.18 16.02
C SER A 149 -2.08 8.52 16.66
N THR A 150 -2.39 8.52 17.96
CA THR A 150 -2.69 9.72 18.76
C THR A 150 -1.87 9.74 20.07
N GLY A 151 -0.68 9.15 20.07
CA GLY A 151 0.16 9.02 21.26
C GLY A 151 0.97 10.27 21.61
N SER A 152 1.68 10.20 22.73
CA SER A 152 2.68 11.21 23.10
C SER A 152 3.83 11.22 22.09
N ILE A 153 4.53 12.35 22.01
CA ILE A 153 5.79 12.42 21.28
C ILE A 153 6.77 11.42 21.90
N LEU A 154 7.52 10.73 21.03
CA LEU A 154 8.58 9.82 21.41
C LEU A 154 9.79 10.63 21.87
N ASP A 155 10.30 10.31 23.04
CA ASP A 155 11.53 10.90 23.59
C ASP A 155 12.74 10.43 22.77
N LEU A 156 13.42 11.37 22.11
CA LEU A 156 14.59 11.10 21.28
C LEU A 156 15.86 11.50 22.02
N THR A 157 16.78 10.55 22.20
CA THR A 157 17.86 10.69 23.19
C THR A 157 19.24 11.00 22.59
N SER A 158 19.44 10.80 21.29
CA SER A 158 20.70 11.09 20.61
C SER A 158 20.51 11.31 19.10
N SER A 159 21.45 12.03 18.47
CA SER A 159 21.41 12.22 17.03
C SER A 159 21.66 10.90 16.28
N GLN A 160 20.92 10.67 15.20
CA GLN A 160 21.10 9.55 14.29
C GLN A 160 20.94 10.01 12.84
N THR A 161 21.56 9.28 11.92
CA THR A 161 21.41 9.48 10.48
C THR A 161 21.09 8.14 9.82
N GLY A 162 20.48 8.20 8.64
CA GLY A 162 20.12 7.00 7.88
C GLY A 162 18.92 7.25 6.98
N GLU A 163 18.21 6.19 6.64
CA GLU A 163 17.10 6.25 5.68
C GLU A 163 15.76 6.10 6.40
N MET A 164 14.75 6.73 5.83
CA MET A 164 13.34 6.61 6.21
C MET A 164 12.52 6.17 5.01
N ILE A 165 11.56 5.28 5.23
CA ILE A 165 10.50 4.95 4.27
C ILE A 165 9.20 5.64 4.71
N ILE A 166 8.54 6.32 3.77
CA ILE A 166 7.32 7.10 4.01
C ILE A 166 6.02 6.35 3.64
N ASN A 167 6.15 5.15 3.07
CA ASN A 167 5.06 4.19 2.93
C ASN A 167 5.54 2.84 3.46
N ILE A 168 5.07 2.48 4.66
CA ILE A 168 5.58 1.33 5.41
C ILE A 168 5.28 -0.04 4.80
N GLU A 169 4.49 -0.10 3.72
CA GLU A 169 4.33 -1.31 2.91
C GLU A 169 5.63 -1.69 2.18
N TYR A 170 6.53 -0.72 1.96
CA TYR A 170 7.85 -0.95 1.42
C TYR A 170 8.85 -1.26 2.53
N GLY A 171 9.93 -1.96 2.17
CA GLY A 171 11.02 -2.33 3.09
C GLY A 171 12.39 -1.92 2.57
N PHE A 172 13.38 -1.89 3.45
CA PHE A 172 14.75 -1.46 3.10
C PHE A 172 15.55 -2.49 2.29
N GLY A 173 15.01 -3.69 2.03
CA GLY A 173 15.73 -4.75 1.32
C GLY A 173 16.97 -5.20 2.09
N ASP A 174 18.06 -5.38 1.37
CA ASP A 174 19.42 -5.61 1.89
C ASP A 174 20.04 -4.38 2.59
N GLY A 175 19.32 -3.26 2.65
CA GLY A 175 19.81 -2.01 3.24
C GLY A 175 20.70 -1.18 2.32
N SER A 176 21.02 -1.64 1.11
CA SER A 176 21.99 -0.99 0.23
C SER A 176 21.56 -0.96 -1.24
N THR A 177 21.44 -2.11 -1.89
CA THR A 177 21.23 -2.20 -3.34
C THR A 177 19.78 -2.51 -3.73
N THR A 178 18.96 -2.93 -2.77
CA THR A 178 17.58 -3.38 -2.99
C THR A 178 16.59 -2.75 -2.02
N TYR A 179 15.31 -2.86 -2.33
CA TYR A 179 14.20 -2.52 -1.45
C TYR A 179 13.05 -3.50 -1.67
N ASN A 180 12.25 -3.76 -0.63
CA ASN A 180 11.09 -4.64 -0.74
C ASN A 180 9.88 -3.84 -1.22
N ILE A 181 9.11 -4.42 -2.14
CA ILE A 181 7.80 -3.93 -2.53
C ILE A 181 6.70 -4.48 -1.62
N PRO A 182 5.46 -3.93 -1.67
CA PRO A 182 4.35 -4.39 -0.83
C PRO A 182 4.07 -5.90 -0.95
N ASP A 183 3.47 -6.46 0.10
CA ASP A 183 2.87 -7.80 0.07
C ASP A 183 1.35 -7.69 0.18
N ARG A 184 0.64 -8.09 -0.87
CA ARG A 184 -0.83 -8.05 -0.94
C ARG A 184 -1.46 -9.43 -1.01
N ARG A 185 -0.68 -10.49 -0.74
CA ARG A 185 -1.19 -11.86 -0.73
C ARG A 185 -2.05 -12.09 0.51
N GLY A 186 -3.23 -12.68 0.31
CA GLY A 186 -4.10 -13.13 1.41
C GLY A 186 -4.81 -12.04 2.20
N ILE A 187 -4.66 -10.76 1.85
CA ILE A 187 -5.26 -9.64 2.58
C ILE A 187 -6.14 -8.79 1.67
N PHE A 188 -7.17 -8.17 2.26
CA PHE A 188 -8.05 -7.23 1.56
C PHE A 188 -7.56 -5.79 1.72
N ALA A 189 -7.74 -4.99 0.68
CA ALA A 189 -7.52 -3.55 0.76
C ALA A 189 -8.68 -2.87 1.50
N ARG A 190 -8.36 -1.95 2.40
CA ARG A 190 -9.31 -1.02 3.02
C ARG A 190 -8.87 0.40 2.68
N GLY A 191 -9.82 1.28 2.39
CA GLY A 191 -9.54 2.71 2.20
C GLY A 191 -8.98 3.32 3.48
N ALA A 192 -7.86 4.02 3.38
CA ALA A 192 -7.23 4.70 4.50
C ALA A 192 -8.07 5.88 5.01
N GLY A 193 -7.93 6.19 6.29
CA GLY A 193 -8.57 7.30 6.97
C GLY A 193 -9.95 6.99 7.52
N VAL A 194 -10.54 8.00 8.16
CA VAL A 194 -11.89 7.94 8.72
C VAL A 194 -12.90 8.34 7.66
N HIS A 195 -13.89 7.48 7.42
CA HIS A 195 -14.99 7.76 6.50
C HIS A 195 -15.77 9.00 6.95
N GLY A 196 -16.24 9.84 6.03
CA GLY A 196 -16.90 11.11 6.38
C GLY A 196 -18.25 10.98 7.11
N THR A 197 -19.10 10.03 6.71
CA THR A 197 -20.49 9.97 7.21
C THR A 197 -21.02 8.58 7.58
N ARG A 198 -20.35 7.49 7.19
CA ARG A 198 -20.84 6.13 7.43
C ARG A 198 -20.37 5.64 8.79
N ALA A 199 -21.32 5.39 9.66
CA ALA A 199 -21.09 4.84 10.98
C ALA A 199 -20.98 3.31 10.96
N LYS A 200 -20.11 2.76 11.81
CA LYS A 200 -20.06 1.33 12.15
C LYS A 200 -21.17 0.98 13.15
N ALA A 201 -21.39 -0.31 13.37
CA ALA A 201 -22.50 -0.81 14.20
C ALA A 201 -22.54 -0.21 15.62
N ALA A 202 -21.38 0.02 16.24
CA ALA A 202 -21.27 0.61 17.57
C ALA A 202 -21.31 2.16 17.57
N GLY A 203 -21.61 2.80 16.43
CA GLY A 203 -21.47 4.24 16.25
C GLY A 203 -20.03 4.67 15.96
N GLY A 204 -19.87 5.94 15.55
CA GLY A 204 -18.61 6.47 15.01
C GLY A 204 -18.31 5.94 13.60
N ASN A 205 -17.47 6.65 12.85
CA ASN A 205 -17.27 6.31 11.45
C ASN A 205 -16.32 5.12 11.24
N TYR A 206 -16.42 4.49 10.08
CA TYR A 206 -15.42 3.51 9.65
C TYR A 206 -14.04 4.17 9.58
N ASP A 207 -13.02 3.45 10.06
CA ASP A 207 -11.63 3.92 10.07
C ASP A 207 -10.74 2.83 9.47
N GLY A 208 -9.95 3.21 8.47
CA GLY A 208 -8.93 2.37 7.84
C GLY A 208 -7.52 2.59 8.37
N GLY A 209 -7.32 3.56 9.26
CA GLY A 209 -6.00 3.97 9.71
C GLY A 209 -5.22 4.75 8.65
N ALA A 210 -3.95 5.03 8.91
CA ALA A 210 -3.06 5.68 7.95
C ALA A 210 -2.75 4.76 6.75
N VAL A 211 -2.25 5.34 5.65
CA VAL A 211 -1.79 4.55 4.50
C VAL A 211 -0.71 3.56 4.95
N GLY A 212 -0.86 2.29 4.54
CA GLY A 212 0.02 1.18 4.93
C GLY A 212 -0.32 0.53 6.28
N TYR A 213 -1.36 0.99 6.99
CA TYR A 213 -1.79 0.37 8.24
C TYR A 213 -2.25 -1.09 8.03
N ALA A 214 -1.71 -2.00 8.85
CA ALA A 214 -2.00 -3.43 8.80
C ALA A 214 -2.98 -3.82 9.92
N GLY A 215 -4.28 -3.84 9.60
CA GLY A 215 -5.32 -4.35 10.50
C GLY A 215 -5.35 -5.87 10.55
N GLN A 216 -5.78 -6.43 11.68
CA GLN A 216 -6.09 -7.85 11.84
C GLN A 216 -7.57 -8.12 11.57
N ASP A 217 -7.94 -9.37 11.33
CA ASP A 217 -9.34 -9.78 11.29
C ASP A 217 -10.03 -9.52 12.64
N GLN A 218 -11.32 -9.18 12.58
CA GLN A 218 -12.10 -8.83 13.75
C GLN A 218 -13.54 -9.37 13.61
N PHE A 219 -14.06 -9.93 14.70
CA PHE A 219 -15.47 -10.30 14.83
C PHE A 219 -16.19 -9.35 15.79
N GLN A 220 -17.48 -9.09 15.55
CA GLN A 220 -18.26 -8.25 16.44
C GLN A 220 -18.57 -8.99 17.75
N ALA A 221 -18.42 -8.30 18.88
CA ALA A 221 -18.80 -8.84 20.18
C ALA A 221 -20.28 -9.27 20.15
N HIS A 222 -20.55 -10.47 20.64
CA HIS A 222 -21.89 -11.05 20.69
C HIS A 222 -21.96 -12.04 21.86
N TRP A 223 -23.18 -12.38 22.27
CA TRP A 223 -23.44 -13.34 23.34
C TRP A 223 -24.71 -14.12 23.01
N HIS A 224 -24.81 -15.32 23.58
CA HIS A 224 -25.98 -16.18 23.48
C HIS A 224 -26.56 -16.42 24.87
N LEU A 225 -27.87 -16.26 25.02
CA LEU A 225 -28.59 -16.70 26.21
C LEU A 225 -29.21 -18.06 25.96
N TYR A 226 -28.92 -19.01 26.85
CA TYR A 226 -29.60 -20.29 26.86
C TYR A 226 -30.82 -20.21 27.79
N ASN A 227 -32.04 -20.40 27.28
CA ASN A 227 -33.26 -20.48 28.09
C ASN A 227 -33.92 -21.85 27.93
N TYR A 228 -34.13 -22.58 29.03
CA TYR A 228 -35.05 -23.73 29.07
C TYR A 228 -36.44 -23.24 29.48
N ASN A 229 -37.49 -23.61 28.72
CA ASN A 229 -38.82 -23.67 29.30
C ASN A 229 -38.99 -25.07 29.91
N SER A 230 -39.48 -25.16 31.14
CA SER A 230 -40.05 -26.40 31.66
C SER A 230 -41.56 -26.24 31.70
N LEU A 231 -42.25 -26.92 30.79
CA LEU A 231 -43.63 -27.31 31.08
C LEU A 231 -43.53 -28.46 32.08
N GLN A 232 -43.80 -28.17 33.36
CA GLN A 232 -44.51 -29.02 34.33
C GLN A 232 -44.01 -28.79 35.78
N LEU A 233 -44.84 -28.05 36.51
CA LEU A 233 -45.07 -28.00 37.97
C LEU A 233 -44.61 -26.74 38.71
N ALA A 234 -45.62 -25.99 39.11
CA ALA A 234 -45.58 -24.81 39.96
C ALA A 234 -45.02 -25.12 41.35
N ILE A 235 -43.90 -24.48 41.69
CA ILE A 235 -43.67 -23.90 43.03
C ILE A 235 -42.92 -22.57 42.79
N GLY A 236 -43.43 -21.49 43.38
CA GLY A 236 -43.04 -20.11 43.08
C GLY A 236 -41.54 -19.81 43.23
N SER A 237 -41.12 -18.80 42.46
CA SER A 237 -39.76 -18.24 42.40
C SER A 237 -38.75 -19.04 41.56
N GLY A 238 -38.75 -18.75 40.25
CA GLY A 238 -37.56 -18.54 39.42
C GLY A 238 -36.37 -19.51 39.53
N THR A 239 -36.60 -20.80 39.73
CA THR A 239 -35.54 -21.80 39.84
C THR A 239 -35.49 -22.69 38.59
N PHE A 240 -34.37 -22.62 37.87
CA PHE A 240 -34.09 -23.43 36.69
C PHE A 240 -33.55 -24.80 37.13
N ILE A 241 -34.23 -25.89 36.76
CA ILE A 241 -33.76 -27.26 37.02
C ILE A 241 -33.14 -27.82 35.74
N ASP A 242 -31.83 -28.03 35.76
CA ASP A 242 -31.04 -28.67 34.70
C ASP A 242 -31.17 -30.19 34.87
N ASN A 243 -31.90 -30.88 33.99
CA ASN A 243 -31.98 -32.33 34.03
C ASN A 243 -30.72 -32.92 33.40
N THR A 244 -29.65 -32.94 34.18
CA THR A 244 -28.39 -33.59 33.85
C THR A 244 -28.59 -35.11 33.76
N GLN A 245 -28.72 -35.65 32.54
CA GLN A 245 -28.08 -36.93 32.24
C GLN A 245 -26.62 -36.62 31.90
N GLY A 246 -25.72 -36.95 32.83
CA GLY A 246 -24.30 -36.57 32.83
C GLY A 246 -23.46 -37.15 31.68
N PRO A 247 -22.12 -36.91 31.67
CA PRO A 247 -21.28 -36.77 32.86
C PRO A 247 -20.47 -35.47 32.96
N SER A 248 -19.96 -35.26 34.17
CA SER A 248 -18.91 -34.31 34.58
C SER A 248 -19.37 -32.91 34.99
N ALA A 249 -19.74 -32.82 36.27
CA ALA A 249 -19.65 -31.61 37.08
C ALA A 249 -18.26 -30.96 36.89
N GLY A 250 -18.23 -29.77 36.30
CA GLY A 250 -16.98 -29.04 36.07
C GLY A 250 -16.96 -28.15 34.84
N VAL A 251 -17.91 -28.27 33.91
CA VAL A 251 -18.03 -27.34 32.77
C VAL A 251 -18.83 -26.11 33.22
N PRO A 252 -18.24 -24.90 33.21
CA PRO A 252 -18.97 -23.69 33.56
C PRO A 252 -20.21 -23.52 32.68
N LEU A 253 -21.33 -23.09 33.27
CA LEU A 253 -22.60 -22.83 32.57
C LEU A 253 -22.49 -21.78 31.43
N THR A 254 -21.35 -21.09 31.34
CA THR A 254 -21.00 -20.12 30.30
C THR A 254 -20.64 -20.74 28.95
N ASP A 255 -20.49 -22.07 28.83
CA ASP A 255 -19.98 -22.76 27.61
C ASP A 255 -21.06 -23.46 26.75
N ARG A 256 -22.34 -23.07 26.83
CA ARG A 256 -23.45 -23.84 26.20
C ARG A 256 -23.69 -23.60 24.69
N ALA A 257 -22.97 -22.68 24.03
CA ALA A 257 -22.98 -22.53 22.56
C ALA A 257 -21.69 -23.13 21.96
N ARG A 258 -21.74 -24.40 21.56
CA ARG A 258 -20.54 -25.15 21.12
C ARG A 258 -20.16 -24.91 19.66
N GLY A 259 -21.15 -24.70 18.79
CA GLY A 259 -20.91 -24.52 17.35
C GLY A 259 -22.20 -24.26 16.58
N ALA A 260 -22.04 -23.72 15.37
CA ALA A 260 -23.16 -23.50 14.47
C ALA A 260 -23.69 -24.84 13.93
N ILE A 261 -25.00 -25.04 14.01
CA ILE A 261 -25.71 -26.16 13.38
C ILE A 261 -26.64 -25.61 12.29
N THR A 262 -26.97 -26.43 11.30
CA THR A 262 -27.94 -26.04 10.27
C THR A 262 -29.34 -25.87 10.87
N ASP A 263 -30.09 -24.91 10.35
CA ASP A 263 -31.52 -24.71 10.63
C ASP A 263 -32.44 -25.37 9.58
N GLY A 264 -31.86 -26.14 8.64
CA GLY A 264 -32.59 -26.80 7.56
C GLY A 264 -33.05 -25.88 6.42
N THR A 265 -32.85 -24.56 6.52
CA THR A 265 -33.31 -23.58 5.51
C THR A 265 -32.15 -22.81 4.89
N ASN A 266 -31.17 -22.39 5.70
CA ASN A 266 -30.06 -21.53 5.29
C ASN A 266 -28.78 -22.31 4.95
N GLY A 267 -28.92 -23.61 4.68
CA GLY A 267 -27.83 -24.52 4.35
C GLY A 267 -26.98 -24.95 5.55
N THR A 268 -25.90 -25.68 5.25
CA THR A 268 -24.92 -26.11 6.26
C THR A 268 -23.95 -24.97 6.57
N PRO A 269 -23.78 -24.57 7.85
CA PRO A 269 -22.78 -23.57 8.24
C PRO A 269 -21.37 -23.95 7.75
N ARG A 270 -20.67 -23.00 7.14
CA ARG A 270 -19.25 -23.15 6.78
C ARG A 270 -18.38 -22.62 7.92
N THR A 271 -17.42 -23.41 8.37
CA THR A 271 -16.52 -23.08 9.48
C THR A 271 -15.06 -23.24 9.05
N GLY A 272 -14.16 -22.51 9.70
CA GLY A 272 -12.72 -22.49 9.39
C GLY A 272 -11.96 -21.73 10.48
N ASN A 273 -10.64 -21.62 10.31
CA ASN A 273 -9.77 -20.86 11.22
C ASN A 273 -9.68 -19.36 10.87
N GLU A 274 -10.35 -18.91 9.80
CA GLU A 274 -10.39 -17.53 9.34
C GLU A 274 -11.84 -17.13 9.06
N THR A 275 -12.24 -15.92 9.48
CA THR A 275 -13.55 -15.35 9.13
C THR A 275 -13.43 -14.56 7.84
N THR A 276 -13.93 -15.10 6.73
CA THR A 276 -13.90 -14.42 5.43
C THR A 276 -15.28 -14.39 4.76
N PRO A 277 -15.61 -13.31 4.03
CA PRO A 277 -16.71 -13.35 3.07
C PRO A 277 -16.34 -14.25 1.88
N ALA A 278 -17.31 -14.52 0.99
CA ALA A 278 -16.98 -15.16 -0.28
C ALA A 278 -15.96 -14.31 -1.08
N TYR A 279 -14.94 -14.95 -1.65
CA TYR A 279 -13.85 -14.26 -2.34
C TYR A 279 -13.36 -15.02 -3.57
N VAL A 280 -12.66 -14.30 -4.46
CA VAL A 280 -11.87 -14.84 -5.56
C VAL A 280 -10.46 -14.30 -5.43
N ALA A 281 -9.46 -15.16 -5.60
CA ALA A 281 -8.06 -14.75 -5.54
C ALA A 281 -7.58 -14.20 -6.89
N VAL A 282 -6.93 -13.04 -6.86
CA VAL A 282 -6.26 -12.42 -8.02
C VAL A 282 -4.83 -12.07 -7.65
N LYS A 283 -3.96 -11.93 -8.67
CA LYS A 283 -2.61 -11.43 -8.45
C LYS A 283 -2.63 -9.92 -8.33
N TYR A 284 -1.93 -9.39 -7.34
CA TYR A 284 -1.65 -7.96 -7.24
C TYR A 284 -0.26 -7.67 -7.80
N LYS A 285 -0.15 -6.61 -8.59
CA LYS A 285 1.12 -6.15 -9.14
C LYS A 285 1.33 -4.67 -8.89
N VAL A 286 2.56 -4.28 -8.55
CA VAL A 286 2.97 -2.89 -8.36
C VAL A 286 3.68 -2.38 -9.61
N ARG A 287 3.36 -1.15 -10.03
CA ARG A 287 4.04 -0.42 -11.11
C ARG A 287 5.42 0.05 -10.62
N VAL A 288 6.50 -0.40 -11.25
CA VAL A 288 7.90 -0.15 -10.83
C VAL A 288 8.74 0.68 -11.81
N LEU A 289 8.35 0.68 -13.08
CA LEU A 289 8.77 1.57 -14.17
C LEU A 289 7.51 1.89 -14.93
#